data_AF-A0A947XVV3-F1
#
_entry.id   AF-A0A947XVV3-F1
#
_cell.length_a   1.000
_cell.length_b   1.000
_cell.length_c   1.000
_cell.angle_alpha   90.00
_cell.angle_beta   90.00
_cell.angle_gamma   90.00
#
_symmetry.space_group_name_H-M   'P 1'
#
loop_
_entity.id
_entity.type
_entity.pdbx_description
1 polymer ?
#
loop_
_entity_poly.entity_id
_entity_poly.type
_entity_poly.pdbx_seq_one_letter_code
_entity_poly.pdbx_strand_id
1 'polypeptide(L)'
;MTENLENQSQDNLETSLAQVQTLLAKMRLVEELVHKQGGPRQALVENLVHKQNLAELQRKLEELHPADVAYILEALPLDERRLVWGQVKAERDGEILLEVSDSVRESLIEMM
;
A
#
# COMPACT_ATOMS: atom_id res chain seq x y z
N MET A 1 -25.63 13.57 15.91
CA MET A 1 -24.31 14.27 15.99
C MET A 1 -23.16 13.29 15.74
N THR A 2 -23.33 11.98 16.02
CA THR A 2 -22.41 10.88 15.67
C THR A 2 -22.34 10.56 14.18
N GLU A 3 -23.46 10.57 13.45
CA GLU A 3 -23.50 10.26 12.00
C GLU A 3 -22.57 11.11 11.13
N ASN A 4 -22.29 12.37 11.53
CA ASN A 4 -21.42 13.26 10.77
C ASN A 4 -19.92 12.93 10.95
N LEU A 5 -19.54 12.42 12.14
CA LEU A 5 -18.16 12.03 12.44
C LEU A 5 -17.81 10.68 11.78
N GLU A 6 -18.78 9.75 11.74
CA GLU A 6 -18.63 8.46 11.06
C GLU A 6 -18.47 8.65 9.55
N ASN A 7 -19.30 9.50 8.92
CA ASN A 7 -19.16 9.83 7.50
C ASN A 7 -17.81 10.47 7.17
N GLN A 8 -17.34 11.45 7.97
CA GLN A 8 -16.05 12.08 7.73
C GLN A 8 -14.87 11.09 7.85
N SER A 9 -14.96 10.14 8.79
CA SER A 9 -13.93 9.12 8.97
C SER A 9 -13.90 8.15 7.79
N GLN A 10 -15.09 7.74 7.32
CA GLN A 10 -15.23 6.89 6.14
C GLN A 10 -14.72 7.59 4.86
N ASP A 11 -15.06 8.86 4.66
CA ASP A 11 -14.58 9.66 3.52
C ASP A 11 -13.04 9.78 3.52
N ASN A 12 -12.43 9.94 4.70
CA ASN A 12 -10.98 9.99 4.85
C ASN A 12 -10.31 8.64 4.54
N LEU A 13 -10.96 7.54 4.90
CA LEU A 13 -10.47 6.18 4.63
C LEU A 13 -10.53 5.85 3.14
N GLU A 14 -11.65 6.16 2.48
CA GLU A 14 -11.80 6.03 1.02
C GLU A 14 -10.77 6.88 0.27
N THR A 15 -10.53 8.11 0.75
CA THR A 15 -9.48 8.98 0.20
C THR A 15 -8.08 8.35 0.35
N SER A 16 -7.80 7.74 1.50
CA SER A 16 -6.52 7.08 1.76
C SER A 16 -6.32 5.83 0.88
N LEU A 17 -7.36 5.01 0.71
CA LEU A 17 -7.36 3.87 -0.21
C LEU A 17 -7.09 4.32 -1.65
N ALA A 18 -7.81 5.35 -2.13
CA ALA A 18 -7.62 5.88 -3.47
C ALA A 18 -6.18 6.41 -3.71
N GLN A 19 -5.57 7.03 -2.69
CA GLN A 19 -4.19 7.48 -2.75
C GLN A 19 -3.20 6.32 -2.85
N VAL A 20 -3.39 5.25 -2.05
CA VAL A 20 -2.57 4.04 -2.15
C VAL A 20 -2.71 3.39 -3.52
N GLN A 21 -3.93 3.24 -4.04
CA GLN A 21 -4.18 2.72 -5.39
C GLN A 21 -3.51 3.56 -6.48
N THR A 22 -3.53 4.88 -6.33
CA THR A 22 -2.85 5.81 -7.27
C THR A 22 -1.34 5.61 -7.26
N LEU A 23 -0.72 5.44 -6.08
CA LEU A 23 0.71 5.16 -5.96
C LEU A 23 1.07 3.82 -6.64
N LEU A 24 0.28 2.77 -6.39
CA LEU A 24 0.47 1.46 -7.00
C LEU A 24 0.32 1.49 -8.53
N ALA A 25 -0.67 2.24 -9.04
CA ALA A 25 -0.86 2.41 -10.48
C ALA A 25 0.31 3.17 -11.13
N LYS A 26 0.83 4.22 -10.47
CA LYS A 26 2.02 4.96 -10.91
C LYS A 26 3.25 4.06 -10.97
N MET A 27 3.44 3.18 -9.98
CA MET A 27 4.56 2.23 -9.97
C MET A 27 4.52 1.28 -11.16
N ARG A 28 3.35 0.68 -11.44
CA ARG A 28 3.13 -0.19 -12.60
C ARG A 28 3.43 0.52 -13.93
N LEU A 29 2.95 1.75 -14.09
CA LEU A 29 3.19 2.52 -15.30
C LEU A 29 4.69 2.84 -15.50
N VAL A 30 5.41 3.17 -14.42
CA VAL A 30 6.86 3.42 -14.49
C VAL A 30 7.60 2.18 -14.94
N GLU A 31 7.28 1.02 -14.37
CA GLU A 31 7.88 -0.27 -14.75
C GLU A 31 7.63 -0.58 -16.24
N GLU A 32 6.39 -0.43 -16.71
CA GLU A 32 6.01 -0.66 -18.11
C GLU A 32 6.71 0.28 -19.11
N LEU A 33 6.86 1.56 -18.75
CA LEU A 33 7.49 2.56 -19.62
C LEU A 33 9.00 2.36 -19.75
N VAL A 34 9.66 1.96 -18.66
CA VAL A 34 11.12 1.75 -18.66
C VAL A 34 11.51 0.48 -19.41
N HIS A 35 10.71 -0.59 -19.30
CA HIS A 35 10.99 -1.85 -20.00
C HIS A 35 10.98 -1.73 -21.54
N LYS A 36 10.45 -0.64 -22.11
CA LYS A 36 10.42 -0.39 -23.56
C LYS A 36 11.67 0.32 -24.13
N GLN A 37 12.57 0.84 -23.30
CA GLN A 37 13.71 1.65 -23.76
C GLN A 37 15.04 1.22 -23.09
N GLY A 38 15.75 0.26 -23.68
CA GLY A 38 16.95 -0.32 -23.08
C GLY A 38 18.17 0.63 -23.04
N GLY A 39 18.72 0.90 -21.85
CA GLY A 39 20.02 1.56 -21.67
C GLY A 39 20.51 1.66 -20.21
N PRO A 40 21.84 1.69 -19.94
CA PRO A 40 22.40 1.65 -18.56
C PRO A 40 21.99 2.83 -17.67
N ARG A 41 21.83 4.03 -18.25
CA ARG A 41 21.40 5.23 -17.53
C ARG A 41 19.93 5.16 -17.12
N GLN A 42 19.10 4.44 -17.87
CA GLN A 42 17.68 4.28 -17.53
C GLN A 42 17.48 3.31 -16.36
N ALA A 43 18.25 2.21 -16.29
CA ALA A 43 18.21 1.29 -15.16
C ALA A 43 18.52 1.99 -13.82
N LEU A 44 19.40 3.01 -13.82
CA LEU A 44 19.67 3.81 -12.62
C LEU A 44 18.49 4.71 -12.22
N VAL A 45 17.83 5.33 -13.20
CA VAL A 45 16.64 6.18 -12.96
C VAL A 45 15.46 5.33 -12.50
N GLU A 46 15.26 4.16 -13.11
CA GLU A 46 14.23 3.18 -12.73
C GLU A 46 14.37 2.78 -11.26
N ASN A 47 15.57 2.35 -10.86
CA ASN A 47 15.85 1.99 -9.48
C ASN A 47 15.62 3.16 -8.51
N LEU A 48 15.94 4.38 -8.91
CA LEU A 48 15.73 5.57 -8.07
C LEU A 48 14.24 5.88 -7.91
N VAL A 49 13.48 5.88 -9.01
CA VAL A 49 12.03 6.16 -9.00
C VAL A 49 11.28 5.06 -8.25
N HIS A 50 11.65 3.80 -8.46
CA HIS A 50 11.06 2.67 -7.74
C HIS A 50 11.29 2.80 -6.23
N LYS A 51 12.53 3.07 -5.79
CA LYS A 51 12.84 3.34 -4.38
C LYS A 51 12.08 4.53 -3.81
N GLN A 52 11.94 5.61 -4.59
CA GLN A 52 11.19 6.78 -4.16
C GLN A 52 9.71 6.46 -3.95
N ASN A 53 9.09 5.73 -4.88
CA ASN A 53 7.68 5.35 -4.79
C ASN A 53 7.44 4.39 -3.60
N LEU A 54 8.33 3.43 -3.36
CA LEU A 54 8.26 2.56 -2.17
C LEU A 54 8.37 3.36 -0.87
N ALA A 55 9.30 4.32 -0.80
CA ALA A 55 9.45 5.17 0.37
C ALA A 55 8.26 6.12 0.58
N GLU A 56 7.58 6.54 -0.49
CA GLU A 56 6.34 7.31 -0.42
C GLU A 56 5.18 6.45 0.11
N LEU A 57 5.03 5.23 -0.42
CA LEU A 57 4.04 4.27 0.04
C LEU A 57 4.24 3.92 1.52
N GLN A 58 5.47 3.59 1.93
CA GLN A 58 5.79 3.28 3.33
C GLN A 58 5.44 4.45 4.25
N ARG A 59 5.85 5.67 3.92
CA ARG A 59 5.50 6.87 4.72
C ARG A 59 4.00 7.06 4.84
N LYS A 60 3.26 6.84 3.76
CA LYS A 60 1.80 6.94 3.77
C LYS A 60 1.19 5.91 4.73
N LEU A 61 1.66 4.66 4.70
CA LEU A 61 1.17 3.61 5.60
C LEU A 61 1.51 3.92 7.07
N GLU A 62 2.65 4.52 7.35
CA GLU A 62 3.07 4.94 8.69
C GLU A 62 2.16 6.02 9.32
N GLU A 63 1.52 6.85 8.50
CA GLU A 63 0.59 7.88 8.96
C GLU A 63 -0.82 7.35 9.29
N LEU A 64 -1.14 6.13 8.83
CA LEU A 64 -2.47 5.53 8.97
C LEU A 64 -2.59 4.67 10.24
N HIS A 65 -3.78 4.61 10.83
CA HIS A 65 -4.05 3.70 11.95
C HIS A 65 -3.96 2.24 11.47
N PRO A 66 -3.54 1.26 12.32
CA PRO A 66 -3.51 -0.16 11.93
C PRO A 66 -4.81 -0.67 11.30
N ALA A 67 -5.96 -0.24 11.82
CA ALA A 67 -7.28 -0.57 11.27
C ALA A 67 -7.52 -0.01 9.85
N ASP A 68 -7.01 1.20 9.56
CA ASP A 68 -7.11 1.79 8.22
C ASP A 68 -6.22 1.04 7.22
N VAL A 69 -5.02 0.64 7.65
CA VAL A 69 -4.11 -0.19 6.85
C VAL A 69 -4.73 -1.56 6.59
N ALA A 70 -5.36 -2.17 7.60
CA ALA A 70 -6.10 -3.41 7.45
C ALA A 70 -7.20 -3.27 6.40
N TYR A 71 -8.07 -2.25 6.49
CA TYR A 71 -9.10 -1.98 5.49
C TYR A 71 -8.53 -1.87 4.07
N ILE A 72 -7.42 -1.13 3.90
CA ILE A 72 -6.76 -0.98 2.61
C ILE A 72 -6.28 -2.35 2.10
N LEU A 73 -5.61 -3.15 2.94
CA LEU A 73 -5.15 -4.49 2.56
C LEU A 73 -6.31 -5.39 2.11
N GLU A 74 -7.46 -5.33 2.78
CA GLU A 74 -8.64 -6.12 2.39
C GLU A 74 -9.22 -5.69 1.04
N ALA A 75 -9.21 -4.39 0.75
CA ALA A 75 -9.73 -3.82 -0.49
C ALA A 75 -8.82 -4.04 -1.71
N LEU A 76 -7.52 -4.35 -1.50
CA LEU A 76 -6.57 -4.53 -2.58
C LEU A 76 -6.58 -5.95 -3.18
N PRO A 77 -6.35 -6.09 -4.50
CA PRO A 77 -6.04 -7.37 -5.14
C PRO A 77 -4.78 -8.02 -4.53
N LEU A 78 -4.64 -9.34 -4.69
CA LEU A 78 -3.58 -10.13 -4.04
C LEU A 78 -2.16 -9.59 -4.30
N ASP A 79 -1.84 -9.25 -5.55
CA ASP A 79 -0.49 -8.78 -5.93
C ASP A 79 -0.17 -7.42 -5.30
N GLU A 80 -1.15 -6.52 -5.28
CA GLU A 80 -1.02 -5.19 -4.68
C GLU A 80 -0.95 -5.27 -3.16
N ARG A 81 -1.79 -6.13 -2.56
CA ARG A 81 -1.77 -6.42 -1.13
C ARG A 81 -0.41 -6.91 -0.70
N ARG A 82 0.20 -7.84 -1.45
CA ARG A 82 1.56 -8.34 -1.17
C ARG A 82 2.60 -7.22 -1.17
N LEU A 83 2.54 -6.34 -2.17
CA LEU A 83 3.46 -5.20 -2.27
C LEU A 83 3.30 -4.26 -1.07
N VAL A 84 2.05 -3.88 -0.75
CA VAL A 84 1.73 -3.00 0.38
C VAL A 84 2.15 -3.64 1.70
N TRP A 85 1.86 -4.93 1.91
CA TRP A 85 2.26 -5.66 3.10
C TRP A 85 3.78 -5.68 3.28
N GLY A 86 4.54 -5.89 2.20
CA GLY A 86 6.00 -5.81 2.22
C GLY A 86 6.57 -4.42 2.53
N GLN A 87 5.76 -3.36 2.52
CA GLN A 87 6.17 -2.00 2.94
C GLN A 87 5.80 -1.68 4.40
N VAL A 88 5.00 -2.52 5.06
CA VAL A 88 4.67 -2.36 6.47
C VAL A 88 5.91 -2.65 7.31
N LYS A 89 6.10 -1.85 8.36
CA LYS A 89 7.17 -2.05 9.34
C LYS A 89 6.83 -3.22 10.24
N ALA A 90 7.78 -4.13 10.45
CA ALA A 90 7.60 -5.36 11.23
C ALA A 90 7.03 -5.12 12.65
N GLU A 91 7.34 -3.98 13.27
CA GLU A 91 6.81 -3.63 14.60
C GLU A 91 5.29 -3.42 14.60
N ARG A 92 4.68 -3.18 13.44
CA ARG A 92 3.24 -2.90 13.26
C ARG A 92 2.47 -4.11 12.74
N ASP A 93 3.15 -5.15 12.26
CA ASP A 93 2.50 -6.32 11.65
C ASP A 93 1.48 -6.94 12.60
N GLY A 94 1.85 -7.12 13.87
CA GLY A 94 0.97 -7.70 14.89
C GLY A 94 -0.32 -6.91 15.09
N GLU A 95 -0.24 -5.58 15.15
CA GLU A 95 -1.42 -4.72 15.30
C GLU A 95 -2.33 -4.81 14.07
N ILE A 96 -1.77 -4.77 12.86
CA ILE A 96 -2.55 -4.84 11.61
C ILE A 96 -3.18 -6.23 11.45
N LEU A 97 -2.46 -7.29 11.79
CA LEU A 97 -2.98 -8.66 11.74
C LEU A 97 -4.18 -8.86 12.66
N LEU A 98 -4.28 -8.13 13.77
CA LEU A 98 -5.45 -8.21 14.64
C LEU A 98 -6.71 -7.61 14.02
N GLU A 99 -6.56 -6.59 13.16
CA GLU A 99 -7.65 -5.81 12.59
C GLU A 99 -8.21 -6.41 11.27
N VAL A 100 -7.43 -7.22 10.55
CA VAL A 100 -7.90 -7.91 9.34
C VAL A 100 -8.76 -9.13 9.65
N SER A 101 -9.63 -9.49 8.70
CA SER A 101 -10.37 -10.75 8.67
C SER A 101 -9.45 -11.96 8.65
N ASP A 102 -9.93 -13.10 9.15
CA ASP A 102 -9.14 -14.34 9.26
C ASP A 102 -8.58 -14.78 7.90
N SER A 103 -9.38 -14.69 6.83
CA SER A 103 -8.95 -15.07 5.48
C SER A 103 -7.80 -14.22 4.94
N VAL A 104 -7.80 -12.92 5.26
CA VAL A 104 -6.73 -12.00 4.85
C VAL A 104 -5.53 -12.21 5.76
N ARG A 105 -5.73 -12.39 7.06
CA ARG A 105 -4.68 -12.71 8.04
C ARG A 105 -3.85 -13.92 7.63
N GLU A 106 -4.52 -15.02 7.29
CA GLU A 106 -3.86 -16.25 6.81
C GLU A 106 -3.02 -15.95 5.56
N SER A 107 -3.60 -15.26 4.59
CA SER A 107 -2.90 -14.86 3.37
C SER A 107 -1.68 -13.96 3.63
N LEU A 108 -1.73 -13.07 4.63
CA LEU A 108 -0.61 -12.19 4.99
C LEU A 108 0.50 -12.96 5.73
N ILE A 109 0.14 -13.91 6.59
CA ILE A 109 1.09 -14.79 7.28
C ILE A 109 1.83 -15.68 6.28
N GLU A 110 1.16 -16.19 5.26
CA GLU A 110 1.78 -16.96 4.18
C GLU A 110 2.79 -16.15 3.34
N MET A 111 2.72 -14.83 3.37
CA MET A 111 3.63 -13.93 2.65
C MET A 111 4.88 -13.53 3.44
N MET A 112 4.98 -13.91 4.72
CA MET A 112 6.14 -13.63 5.58
C MET A 112 7.34 -14.54 5.31
#